data_AF-A0A7M2YZC7-F1
#
_entry.id   AF-A0A7M2YZC7-F1
#
_cell.length_a   1.000
_cell.length_b   1.000
_cell.length_c   1.000
_cell.angle_alpha   90.00
_cell.angle_beta   90.00
_cell.angle_gamma   90.00
#
_symmetry.space_group_name_H-M   'P 1'
#
loop_
_entity.id
_entity.type
_entity.pdbx_description
1 polymer ?
#
loop_
_entity_poly.entity_id
_entity_poly.type
_entity_poly.pdbx_seq_one_letter_code
_entity_poly.pdbx_strand_id
1 'polypeptide(L)'
;MSGTSVERLFDEFAAAYARGERPDVAAVLARAGEEADALASLLDAFLAAVPARETRAEDVELMQARLAGEPPLLALRLRRRLTRDAVVDALMGLLRLDPGKRTKVRAYFSDLEAGVLDPKGVAPAVWDALGKVLGADAVARALAGGKGVSLSVETAYYRVAGKPELAGADAVAPAPPAAGPDRPDEIDRLFTSGN
;
A
#
# COMPACT_ATOMS: atom_id res chain seq x y z
N MET A 1 25.97 19.77 28.06
CA MET A 1 25.32 21.00 27.57
C MET A 1 24.39 20.62 26.41
N SER A 2 23.23 20.02 26.69
CA SER A 2 22.41 19.36 25.65
C SER A 2 21.02 19.97 25.42
N GLY A 3 20.68 21.12 26.01
CA GLY A 3 19.33 21.69 25.88
C GLY A 3 18.98 22.29 24.50
N THR A 4 19.95 22.54 23.61
CA THR A 4 19.72 23.37 22.41
C THR A 4 19.24 22.61 21.15
N SER A 5 19.05 21.29 21.24
CA SER A 5 18.71 20.42 20.10
C SER A 5 17.20 20.26 19.91
N VAL A 6 16.50 19.76 20.94
CA VAL A 6 15.05 19.45 20.89
C VAL A 6 14.19 20.69 20.74
N GLU A 7 14.47 21.73 21.52
CA GLU A 7 13.72 23.00 21.48
C GLU A 7 13.75 23.61 20.08
N ARG A 8 14.92 23.56 19.42
CA ARG A 8 15.08 24.04 18.04
C ARG A 8 14.29 23.21 17.03
N LEU A 9 14.30 21.87 17.17
CA LEU A 9 13.53 20.98 16.29
C LEU A 9 12.02 21.18 16.47
N PHE A 10 11.59 21.40 17.71
CA PHE A 10 10.21 21.74 18.02
C PHE A 10 9.81 23.09 17.40
N ASP A 11 10.62 24.14 17.57
CA ASP A 11 10.36 25.47 16.99
C ASP A 11 10.31 25.42 15.46
N GLU A 12 11.22 24.65 14.83
CA GLU A 12 11.22 24.43 13.38
C GLU A 12 9.92 23.77 12.93
N PHE A 13 9.47 22.72 13.63
CA PHE A 13 8.22 22.04 13.36
C PHE A 13 7.02 22.98 13.53
N ALA A 14 6.94 23.70 14.65
CA ALA A 14 5.85 24.61 14.96
C ALA A 14 5.76 25.76 13.94
N ALA A 15 6.90 26.31 13.52
CA ALA A 15 6.96 27.34 12.49
C ALA A 15 6.48 26.81 11.12
N ALA A 16 6.93 25.61 10.71
CA ALA A 16 6.44 24.97 9.49
C ALA A 16 4.94 24.69 9.56
N TYR A 17 4.47 24.20 10.72
CA TYR A 17 3.05 23.93 10.95
C TYR A 17 2.21 25.21 10.84
N ALA A 18 2.67 26.32 11.43
CA ALA A 18 2.00 27.62 11.39
C ALA A 18 1.93 28.20 9.96
N ARG A 19 2.92 27.90 9.10
CA ARG A 19 2.88 28.26 7.66
C ARG A 19 1.94 27.38 6.83
N GLY A 20 1.28 26.39 7.43
CA GLY A 20 0.41 25.44 6.73
C GLY A 20 1.15 24.27 6.06
N GLU A 21 2.46 24.12 6.31
CA GLU A 21 3.27 23.03 5.77
C GLU A 21 2.97 21.71 6.49
N ARG A 22 3.26 20.55 5.87
CA ARG A 22 3.13 19.23 6.51
C ARG A 22 4.51 18.64 6.77
N PRO A 23 5.23 19.10 7.82
CA PRO A 23 6.49 18.49 8.21
C PRO A 23 6.26 17.02 8.59
N ASP A 24 7.15 16.15 8.11
CA ASP A 24 7.12 14.71 8.41
C ASP A 24 7.61 14.46 9.84
N VAL A 25 6.68 14.11 10.73
CA VAL A 25 6.96 13.83 12.15
C VAL A 25 8.04 12.76 12.31
N ALA A 26 8.02 11.70 11.50
CA ALA A 26 9.01 10.63 11.61
C ALA A 26 10.43 11.12 11.27
N ALA A 27 10.55 11.97 10.24
CA ALA A 27 11.82 12.59 9.89
C ALA A 27 12.33 13.55 10.96
N VAL A 28 11.44 14.32 11.60
CA VAL A 28 11.84 15.23 12.70
C VAL A 28 12.26 14.44 13.95
N LEU A 29 11.54 13.38 14.31
CA LEU A 29 11.89 12.51 15.44
C LEU A 29 13.22 11.78 15.20
N ALA A 30 13.46 11.29 13.98
CA ALA A 30 14.73 10.66 13.63
C ALA A 30 15.92 11.61 13.78
N ARG A 31 15.74 12.90 13.49
CA ARG A 31 16.76 13.94 13.70
C ARG A 31 17.07 14.21 15.18
N ALA A 32 16.13 13.93 16.09
CA ALA A 32 16.31 14.12 17.52
C ALA A 32 17.13 13.00 18.20
N GLY A 33 17.28 11.84 17.55
CA GLY A 33 18.10 10.74 18.07
C GLY A 33 17.65 10.27 19.46
N GLU A 34 18.58 10.27 20.43
CA GLU A 34 18.32 9.90 21.83
C GLU A 34 17.23 10.75 22.51
N GLU A 35 16.96 11.95 22.00
CA GLU A 35 15.95 12.86 22.55
C GLU A 35 14.59 12.76 21.83
N ALA A 36 14.39 11.75 20.98
CA ALA A 36 13.15 11.58 20.22
C ALA A 36 11.90 11.47 21.10
N ASP A 37 11.97 10.78 22.24
CA ASP A 37 10.83 10.63 23.15
C ASP A 37 10.41 11.97 23.81
N ALA A 38 11.39 12.80 24.13
CA ALA A 38 11.16 14.14 24.67
C ALA A 38 10.50 15.04 23.61
N LEU A 39 11.00 14.99 22.38
CA LEU A 39 10.41 15.72 21.26
C LEU A 39 9.00 15.22 20.92
N ALA A 40 8.77 13.90 20.91
CA ALA A 40 7.45 13.31 20.66
C ALA A 40 6.41 13.82 21.66
N SER A 41 6.77 13.89 22.94
CA SER A 41 5.88 14.42 23.99
C SER A 41 5.51 15.89 23.75
N LEU A 42 6.46 16.71 23.29
CA LEU A 42 6.20 18.12 22.95
C LEU A 42 5.32 18.25 21.70
N LEU A 43 5.57 17.44 20.68
CA LEU A 43 4.77 17.42 19.45
C LEU A 43 3.33 16.99 19.72
N ASP A 44 3.12 15.96 20.55
CA ASP A 44 1.78 15.50 20.94
C ASP A 44 1.00 16.60 21.67
N ALA A 45 1.62 17.26 22.65
CA ALA A 45 1.01 18.37 23.38
C ALA A 45 0.66 19.55 22.47
N PHE A 46 1.56 19.89 21.55
CA PHE A 46 1.33 20.95 20.57
C PHE A 46 0.18 20.61 19.61
N LEU A 47 0.18 19.41 19.03
CA LEU A 47 -0.84 18.97 18.07
C LEU A 47 -2.23 18.85 18.71
N ALA A 48 -2.31 18.54 20.02
CA ALA A 48 -3.55 18.56 20.77
C ALA A 48 -4.08 19.98 21.05
N ALA A 49 -3.18 20.96 21.16
CA ALA A 49 -3.53 22.34 21.50
C ALA A 49 -3.89 23.21 20.28
N VAL A 50 -3.35 22.91 19.11
CA VAL A 50 -3.64 23.66 17.88
C VAL A 50 -4.98 23.24 17.27
N PRO A 51 -5.74 24.17 16.65
CA PRO A 51 -6.96 23.82 15.94
C PRO A 51 -6.70 22.73 14.90
N ALA A 52 -7.61 21.75 14.85
CA ALA A 52 -7.56 20.70 13.84
C ALA A 52 -7.51 21.34 12.45
N ARG A 53 -6.55 20.90 11.63
CA ARG A 53 -6.40 21.40 10.26
C ARG A 53 -7.65 21.09 9.44
N GLU A 54 -7.98 22.02 8.55
CA GLU A 54 -8.94 21.73 7.48
C GLU A 54 -8.47 20.52 6.69
N THR A 55 -9.36 19.54 6.61
CA THR A 55 -9.11 18.30 5.88
C THR A 55 -9.12 18.63 4.39
N ARG A 56 -8.04 18.31 3.68
CA ARG A 56 -7.99 18.54 2.22
C ARG A 56 -8.97 17.60 1.54
N ALA A 57 -9.50 18.00 0.39
CA ALA A 57 -10.36 17.15 -0.43
C ALA A 57 -9.74 15.75 -0.68
N GLU A 58 -8.42 15.69 -0.84
CA GLU A 58 -7.66 14.44 -1.00
C GLU A 58 -7.74 13.49 0.21
N ASP A 59 -7.70 14.06 1.42
CA ASP A 59 -7.79 13.32 2.67
C ASP A 59 -9.24 12.85 2.90
N VAL A 60 -10.23 13.67 2.53
CA VAL A 60 -11.65 13.31 2.53
C VAL A 60 -11.90 12.16 1.56
N GLU A 61 -11.43 12.25 0.32
CA GLU A 61 -11.62 11.19 -0.67
C GLU A 61 -10.92 9.88 -0.29
N LEU A 62 -9.73 9.94 0.33
CA LEU A 62 -9.06 8.73 0.83
C LEU A 62 -9.86 8.10 1.98
N MET A 63 -10.42 8.94 2.86
CA MET A 63 -11.36 8.49 3.89
C MET A 63 -12.64 7.93 3.28
N GLN A 64 -13.19 8.53 2.22
CA GLN A 64 -14.40 8.08 1.54
C GLN A 64 -14.17 6.75 0.80
N ALA A 65 -13.05 6.60 0.09
CA ALA A 65 -12.64 5.35 -0.52
C ALA A 65 -12.52 4.24 0.54
N ARG A 66 -11.96 4.58 1.71
CA ARG A 66 -11.90 3.67 2.86
C ARG A 66 -13.29 3.30 3.40
N LEU A 67 -14.17 4.29 3.57
CA LEU A 67 -15.55 4.06 4.01
C LEU A 67 -16.37 3.26 2.99
N ALA A 68 -16.06 3.40 1.70
CA ALA A 68 -16.65 2.65 0.59
C ALA A 68 -16.04 1.25 0.41
N GLY A 69 -14.99 0.90 1.17
CA GLY A 69 -14.27 -0.38 1.02
C GLY A 69 -13.48 -0.50 -0.28
N GLU A 70 -13.18 0.62 -0.95
CA GLU A 70 -12.34 0.64 -2.14
C GLU A 70 -10.87 0.39 -1.77
N PRO A 71 -10.19 -0.55 -2.45
CA PRO A 71 -8.78 -0.80 -2.19
C PRO A 71 -7.93 0.44 -2.47
N PRO A 72 -7.06 0.86 -1.54
CA PRO A 72 -6.41 2.16 -1.62
C PRO A 72 -5.46 2.30 -2.82
N LEU A 73 -4.85 1.20 -3.30
CA LEU A 73 -4.00 1.23 -4.49
C LEU A 73 -4.78 1.50 -5.79
N LEU A 74 -6.02 1.00 -5.89
CA LEU A 74 -6.88 1.25 -7.05
C LEU A 74 -7.19 2.76 -7.15
N ALA A 75 -7.62 3.37 -6.04
CA ALA A 75 -7.89 4.80 -5.98
C ALA A 75 -6.66 5.64 -6.36
N LEU A 76 -5.47 5.27 -5.85
CA LEU A 76 -4.21 5.95 -6.19
C LEU A 76 -3.87 5.82 -7.68
N ARG A 77 -4.04 4.64 -8.27
CA ARG A 77 -3.78 4.42 -9.69
C ARG A 77 -4.71 5.25 -10.59
N LEU A 78 -6.00 5.27 -10.26
CA LEU A 78 -7.00 6.04 -11.02
C LEU A 78 -6.72 7.56 -10.95
N ARG A 79 -6.31 8.08 -9.79
CA ARG A 79 -5.89 9.48 -9.64
C ARG A 79 -4.70 9.83 -10.52
N ARG A 80 -3.73 8.93 -10.65
CA ARG A 80 -2.58 9.09 -11.56
C ARG A 80 -2.93 8.83 -13.03
N ARG A 81 -4.17 8.44 -13.33
CA ARG A 81 -4.66 8.05 -14.67
C ARG A 81 -3.80 6.95 -15.30
N LEU A 82 -3.24 6.08 -14.47
CA LEU A 82 -2.39 4.98 -14.92
C LEU A 82 -3.23 3.74 -15.21
N THR A 83 -2.90 3.06 -16.31
CA THR A 83 -3.42 1.72 -16.55
C THR A 83 -2.69 0.75 -15.62
N ARG A 84 -3.31 -0.41 -15.35
CA ARG A 84 -2.64 -1.49 -14.61
C ARG A 84 -1.34 -1.90 -15.29
N ASP A 85 -1.37 -2.01 -16.63
CA ASP A 85 -0.21 -2.30 -17.46
C ASP A 85 0.92 -1.30 -17.26
N ALA A 86 0.63 0.00 -17.22
CA ALA A 86 1.64 1.02 -17.00
C ALA A 86 2.32 0.89 -15.64
N VAL A 87 1.57 0.52 -14.59
CA VAL A 87 2.16 0.27 -13.26
C VAL A 87 3.01 -0.99 -13.29
N VAL A 88 2.53 -2.07 -13.92
CA VAL A 88 3.30 -3.32 -14.05
C VAL A 88 4.59 -3.10 -14.82
N ASP A 89 4.55 -2.38 -15.94
CA ASP A 89 5.73 -2.07 -16.75
C ASP A 89 6.74 -1.23 -15.96
N ALA A 90 6.26 -0.26 -15.17
CA ALA A 90 7.11 0.53 -14.28
C ALA A 90 7.73 -0.33 -13.16
N LEU A 91 6.97 -1.25 -12.56
CA LEU A 91 7.48 -2.19 -11.55
C LEU A 91 8.56 -3.11 -12.13
N MET A 92 8.32 -3.67 -13.32
CA MET A 92 9.29 -4.51 -14.03
C MET A 92 10.61 -3.76 -14.25
N GLY A 93 10.55 -2.49 -14.68
CA GLY A 93 11.74 -1.66 -14.88
C GLY A 93 12.45 -1.28 -13.59
N LEU A 94 11.71 -0.84 -12.57
CA LEU A 94 12.27 -0.39 -11.29
C LEU A 94 12.92 -1.52 -10.49
N LEU A 95 12.32 -2.71 -10.55
CA LEU A 95 12.81 -3.91 -9.87
C LEU A 95 13.77 -4.74 -10.75
N ARG A 96 14.01 -4.33 -12.00
CA ARG A 96 14.88 -5.00 -12.98
C ARG A 96 14.52 -6.48 -13.17
N LEU A 97 13.21 -6.76 -13.28
CA LEU A 97 12.68 -8.12 -13.39
C LEU A 97 12.79 -8.64 -14.82
N ASP A 98 12.90 -9.97 -14.94
CA ASP A 98 12.90 -10.65 -16.23
C ASP A 98 11.57 -10.40 -17.00
N PRO A 99 11.59 -9.95 -18.27
CA PRO A 99 10.40 -9.66 -19.05
C PRO A 99 9.40 -10.82 -19.16
N GLY A 100 9.87 -12.08 -19.14
CA GLY A 100 9.04 -13.28 -19.15
C GLY A 100 8.16 -13.44 -17.90
N LYS A 101 8.48 -12.71 -16.82
CA LYS A 101 7.71 -12.74 -15.56
C LYS A 101 6.61 -11.69 -15.47
N ARG A 102 6.44 -10.86 -16.51
CA ARG A 102 5.46 -9.77 -16.54
C ARG A 102 4.03 -10.24 -16.23
N THR A 103 3.61 -11.37 -16.77
CA THR A 103 2.27 -11.93 -16.52
C THR A 103 2.06 -12.26 -15.05
N LYS A 104 3.09 -12.80 -14.39
CA LYS A 104 3.06 -13.14 -12.96
C LYS A 104 3.03 -11.89 -12.08
N VAL A 105 3.85 -10.89 -12.40
CA VAL A 105 3.81 -9.57 -11.73
C VAL A 105 2.46 -8.89 -11.90
N ARG A 106 1.84 -8.98 -13.08
CA ARG A 106 0.49 -8.46 -13.31
C ARG A 106 -0.54 -9.11 -12.40
N ALA A 107 -0.48 -10.45 -12.24
CA ALA A 107 -1.39 -11.18 -11.37
C ALA A 107 -1.21 -10.74 -9.91
N TYR A 108 0.01 -10.76 -9.40
CA TYR A 108 0.30 -10.31 -8.04
C TYR A 108 -0.07 -8.85 -7.78
N PHE A 109 0.21 -7.95 -8.72
CA PHE A 109 -0.20 -6.55 -8.59
C PHE A 109 -1.72 -6.42 -8.61
N SER A 110 -2.44 -7.21 -9.40
CA SER A 110 -3.90 -7.23 -9.39
C SER A 110 -4.46 -7.70 -8.05
N ASP A 111 -3.88 -8.74 -7.46
CA ASP A 111 -4.29 -9.28 -6.16
C ASP A 111 -3.96 -8.31 -5.02
N LEU A 112 -2.80 -7.65 -5.09
CA LEU A 112 -2.41 -6.59 -4.17
C LEU A 112 -3.31 -5.36 -4.30
N GLU A 113 -3.61 -4.95 -5.54
CA GLU A 113 -4.53 -3.84 -5.83
C GLU A 113 -5.95 -4.15 -5.36
N ALA A 114 -6.39 -5.40 -5.42
CA ALA A 114 -7.70 -5.83 -4.93
C ALA A 114 -7.73 -6.04 -3.40
N GLY A 115 -6.59 -6.00 -2.71
CA GLY A 115 -6.48 -6.27 -1.28
C GLY A 115 -6.61 -7.75 -0.90
N VAL A 116 -6.43 -8.67 -1.86
CA VAL A 116 -6.46 -10.12 -1.65
C VAL A 116 -5.12 -10.63 -1.08
N LEU A 117 -4.02 -9.96 -1.43
CA LEU A 117 -2.68 -10.26 -0.94
C LEU A 117 -2.45 -9.62 0.43
N ASP A 118 -1.87 -10.35 1.38
CA ASP A 118 -1.48 -9.79 2.68
C ASP A 118 -0.38 -8.73 2.48
N PRO A 119 -0.63 -7.45 2.81
CA PRO A 119 0.37 -6.40 2.66
C PRO A 119 1.66 -6.64 3.45
N LYS A 120 1.61 -7.39 4.55
CA LYS A 120 2.79 -7.74 5.35
C LYS A 120 3.72 -8.72 4.64
N GLY A 121 3.16 -9.54 3.73
CA GLY A 121 3.91 -10.50 2.93
C GLY A 121 4.64 -9.89 1.73
N VAL A 122 4.42 -8.61 1.45
CA VAL A 122 5.01 -7.91 0.30
C VAL A 122 6.35 -7.28 0.70
N ALA A 123 7.39 -7.55 -0.08
CA ALA A 123 8.74 -7.08 0.19
C ALA A 123 8.84 -5.54 0.15
N PRO A 124 9.68 -4.92 1.01
CA PRO A 124 9.88 -3.46 1.04
C PRO A 124 10.23 -2.85 -0.33
N ALA A 125 11.01 -3.56 -1.15
CA ALA A 125 11.39 -3.10 -2.48
C ALA A 125 10.19 -2.88 -3.42
N VAL A 126 9.12 -3.69 -3.28
CA VAL A 126 7.87 -3.51 -4.05
C VAL A 126 7.16 -2.24 -3.59
N TRP A 127 7.10 -1.99 -2.28
CA TRP A 127 6.51 -0.78 -1.72
C TRP A 127 7.28 0.48 -2.14
N ASP A 128 8.61 0.44 -2.14
CA ASP A 128 9.44 1.54 -2.63
C ASP A 128 9.19 1.81 -4.13
N ALA A 129 9.07 0.76 -4.94
CA ALA A 129 8.77 0.89 -6.35
C ALA A 129 7.37 1.46 -6.59
N LEU A 130 6.36 0.99 -5.85
CA LEU A 130 5.01 1.56 -5.89
C LEU A 130 4.99 3.02 -5.42
N GLY A 131 5.77 3.38 -4.40
CA GLY A 131 5.94 4.75 -3.95
C GLY A 131 6.51 5.66 -5.04
N LYS A 132 7.46 5.17 -5.84
CA LYS A 132 8.00 5.93 -7.00
C LYS A 132 6.96 6.13 -8.11
N VAL A 133 6.05 5.17 -8.32
CA VAL A 133 5.05 5.22 -9.40
C VAL A 133 3.78 5.98 -8.99
N LEU A 134 3.27 5.75 -7.78
CA LEU A 134 1.99 6.26 -7.30
C LEU A 134 2.15 7.47 -6.35
N GLY A 135 3.32 7.62 -5.74
CA GLY A 135 3.67 8.66 -4.77
C GLY A 135 3.91 8.08 -3.37
N ALA A 136 5.11 8.29 -2.81
CA ALA A 136 5.55 7.69 -1.55
C ALA A 136 4.61 8.01 -0.38
N ASP A 137 4.26 9.28 -0.17
CA ASP A 137 3.37 9.71 0.92
C ASP A 137 1.95 9.17 0.77
N ALA A 138 1.52 8.91 -0.47
CA ALA A 138 0.18 8.40 -0.74
C ALA A 138 0.10 6.90 -0.47
N VAL A 139 1.14 6.15 -0.86
CA VAL A 139 1.31 4.72 -0.55
C VAL A 139 1.50 4.51 0.95
N ALA A 140 2.34 5.31 1.62
CA ALA A 140 2.56 5.23 3.05
C ALA A 140 1.26 5.47 3.85
N ARG A 141 0.46 6.47 3.47
CA ARG A 141 -0.86 6.72 4.10
C ARG A 141 -1.86 5.59 3.84
N ALA A 142 -1.86 5.03 2.64
CA ALA A 142 -2.68 3.86 2.31
C ALA A 142 -2.34 2.65 3.19
N LEU A 143 -1.06 2.45 3.52
CA LEU A 143 -0.57 1.36 4.37
C LEU A 143 -0.79 1.61 5.87
N ALA A 144 -0.50 2.82 6.35
CA ALA A 144 -0.63 3.21 7.75
C ALA A 144 -2.10 3.16 8.24
N GLY A 145 -3.06 3.31 7.33
CA GLY A 145 -4.48 3.13 7.62
C GLY A 145 -4.92 1.69 7.88
N GLY A 146 -4.05 0.69 7.66
CA GLY A 146 -4.36 -0.75 7.70
C GLY A 146 -4.62 -1.36 9.08
N LYS A 147 -4.59 -0.58 10.17
CA LYS A 147 -5.04 -1.07 11.49
C LYS A 147 -6.58 -1.04 11.54
N GLY A 148 -7.18 -2.14 11.10
CA GLY A 148 -8.60 -2.44 11.26
C GLY A 148 -9.41 -2.29 9.98
N VAL A 149 -9.45 -3.33 9.15
CA VAL A 149 -10.54 -4.31 9.12
C VAL A 149 -9.92 -5.62 8.62
N SER A 150 -9.81 -6.62 9.49
CA SER A 150 -9.67 -8.00 9.01
C SER A 150 -11.04 -8.37 8.47
N LEU A 151 -11.23 -8.21 7.16
CA LEU A 151 -12.28 -8.94 6.49
C LEU A 151 -11.78 -10.37 6.41
N SER A 152 -12.08 -11.18 7.42
CA SER A 152 -12.22 -12.61 7.19
C SER A 152 -13.25 -12.73 6.06
N VAL A 153 -12.77 -12.92 4.84
CA VAL A 153 -13.62 -13.21 3.69
C VAL A 153 -14.13 -14.62 3.90
N GLU A 154 -15.21 -14.73 4.69
CA GLU A 154 -16.11 -15.85 4.56
C GLU A 154 -16.55 -15.85 3.11
N THR A 155 -16.22 -16.93 2.40
CA THR A 155 -16.30 -17.06 0.95
C THR A 155 -17.75 -16.93 0.49
N ALA A 156 -18.22 -15.70 0.30
CA ALA A 156 -19.52 -15.40 -0.28
C ALA A 156 -19.42 -15.61 -1.79
N TYR A 157 -19.62 -16.86 -2.22
CA TYR A 157 -19.85 -17.18 -3.62
C TYR A 157 -20.97 -16.30 -4.17
N TYR A 158 -20.66 -15.53 -5.21
CA TYR A 158 -21.67 -14.93 -6.09
C TYR A 158 -22.40 -16.10 -6.78
N ARG A 159 -23.54 -16.52 -6.23
CA ARG A 159 -24.45 -17.46 -6.88
C ARG A 159 -25.21 -16.70 -7.95
N VAL A 160 -24.68 -16.67 -9.17
CA VAL A 160 -25.50 -16.36 -10.34
C VAL A 160 -26.50 -17.50 -10.50
N ALA A 161 -27.77 -17.19 -10.25
CA ALA A 161 -28.88 -18.03 -10.62
C ALA A 161 -29.01 -18.02 -12.16
N GLY A 162 -28.87 -19.18 -12.78
CA GLY A 162 -29.16 -19.37 -14.20
C GLY A 162 -28.39 -20.53 -14.81
N LYS A 163 -29.01 -21.73 -14.81
CA LYS A 163 -28.59 -22.84 -15.69
C LYS A 163 -28.86 -22.45 -17.14
N PRO A 164 -27.92 -22.67 -18.06
CA PRO A 164 -28.25 -23.16 -19.39
C PRO A 164 -27.86 -24.64 -19.46
N GLU A 165 -28.88 -25.47 -19.64
CA GLU A 165 -28.74 -26.87 -20.03
C GLU A 165 -28.27 -26.93 -21.49
N LEU A 166 -27.10 -27.51 -21.73
CA LEU A 166 -26.73 -27.97 -23.07
C LEU A 166 -26.28 -29.42 -22.94
N ALA A 167 -27.10 -30.30 -23.50
CA ALA A 167 -26.90 -31.73 -23.56
C ALA A 167 -25.89 -32.11 -24.66
N GLY A 168 -24.96 -33.02 -24.31
CA GLY A 168 -24.37 -34.02 -25.19
C GLY A 168 -23.21 -33.60 -26.11
N ALA A 169 -22.01 -34.12 -25.85
CA ALA A 169 -21.31 -35.11 -26.71
C ALA A 169 -19.85 -35.34 -26.28
N ASP A 170 -19.55 -36.63 -26.09
CA ASP A 170 -18.28 -37.36 -26.30
C ASP A 170 -16.96 -37.08 -25.55
N ALA A 171 -16.52 -38.16 -24.90
CA ALA A 171 -15.16 -38.64 -24.63
C ALA A 171 -14.00 -37.63 -24.49
N VAL A 172 -13.56 -37.40 -23.26
CA VAL A 172 -12.26 -36.77 -22.96
C VAL A 172 -11.27 -37.85 -22.54
N ALA A 173 -10.21 -38.02 -23.33
CA ALA A 173 -9.04 -38.84 -23.05
C ALA A 173 -8.32 -38.37 -21.75
N PRO A 174 -7.61 -39.25 -21.03
CA PRO A 174 -6.93 -38.88 -19.79
C PRO A 174 -5.86 -37.81 -20.05
N ALA A 175 -5.95 -36.71 -19.29
CA ALA A 175 -4.97 -35.63 -19.27
C ALA A 175 -3.60 -36.14 -18.78
N PRO A 176 -2.48 -35.60 -19.31
CA PRO A 176 -1.16 -35.90 -18.78
C PRO A 176 -1.03 -35.41 -17.32
N PRO A 177 -0.20 -36.07 -16.49
CA PRO A 177 -0.04 -35.71 -15.09
C PRO A 177 0.50 -34.28 -14.95
N ALA A 178 -0.10 -33.54 -14.01
CA ALA A 178 0.27 -32.18 -13.65
C ALA A 178 1.76 -32.08 -13.32
N ALA A 179 2.42 -31.06 -13.90
CA ALA A 179 3.74 -30.62 -13.50
C ALA A 179 3.75 -30.40 -11.98
N GLY A 180 4.77 -30.92 -11.29
CA GLY A 180 4.93 -30.78 -9.83
C GLY A 180 4.95 -29.31 -9.40
N PRO A 181 4.81 -29.02 -8.10
CA PRO A 181 4.79 -27.64 -7.60
C PRO A 181 6.07 -26.92 -8.03
N ASP A 182 5.91 -25.91 -8.89
CA ASP A 182 7.01 -25.04 -9.30
C ASP A 182 7.67 -24.49 -8.04
N ARG A 183 9.00 -24.59 -7.96
CA ARG A 183 9.74 -24.04 -6.83
C ARG A 183 9.41 -22.55 -6.71
N PRO A 184 9.18 -22.02 -5.50
CA PRO A 184 8.88 -20.61 -5.31
C PRO A 184 9.97 -19.74 -5.93
N ASP A 185 9.56 -18.92 -6.88
CA ASP A 185 10.45 -18.08 -7.68
C ASP A 185 10.73 -16.75 -6.98
N GLU A 186 11.48 -15.87 -7.65
CA GLU A 186 11.81 -14.55 -7.12
C GLU A 186 10.60 -13.61 -6.98
N ILE A 187 9.55 -13.78 -7.79
CA ILE A 187 8.33 -12.96 -7.75
C ILE A 187 7.47 -13.39 -6.58
N ASP A 188 7.37 -14.70 -6.33
CA ASP A 188 6.70 -15.23 -5.15
C ASP A 188 7.31 -14.62 -3.89
N ARG A 189 8.64 -14.53 -3.81
CA ARG A 189 9.33 -13.87 -2.69
C ARG A 189 9.00 -12.39 -2.57
N LEU A 190 8.97 -11.65 -3.68
CA LEU A 190 8.66 -10.22 -3.66
C LEU A 190 7.24 -9.91 -3.15
N PHE A 191 6.28 -10.80 -3.40
CA PHE A 191 4.87 -10.53 -3.10
C PHE A 191 4.31 -11.35 -1.94
N THR A 192 4.99 -12.42 -1.48
CA THR A 192 4.46 -13.32 -0.44
C THR A 192 5.44 -13.72 0.67
N SER A 193 6.71 -13.27 0.66
CA SER A 193 7.70 -13.68 1.67
C SER A 193 8.11 -12.61 2.69
N GLY A 194 7.27 -11.60 2.92
CA GLY A 194 7.50 -10.58 3.95
C GLY A 194 7.41 -11.16 5.36
N ASN A 195 8.43 -10.85 6.16
CA ASN A 195 8.61 -11.24 7.57
C ASN A 195 8.28 -10.06 8.48
#